data_AF-A0A345HLV0-F1
#
_entry.id   AF-A0A345HLV0-F1
#
_cell.length_a   1.000
_cell.length_b   1.000
_cell.length_c   1.000
_cell.angle_alpha   90.00
_cell.angle_beta   90.00
_cell.angle_gamma   90.00
#
_symmetry.space_group_name_H-M   'P 1'
#
loop_
_entity.id
_entity.type
_entity.pdbx_description
1 polymer ?
#
loop_
_entity_poly.entity_id
_entity_poly.type
_entity_poly.pdbx_seq_one_letter_code
_entity_poly.pdbx_strand_id
1 'polypeptide(L)'
;MSESASEPVPESESESESESESESSSVTVSGSSKPSVLFVCVHNAGRSQMAAAYLTHLSEGRVEVRSAGSVPADAVNPAAVAAMAEAGIDMSAETPKTLTVDAVRASDVVITMGCGDTCPVFPGKTYLDWSLDDPAGRGIDAVRPIRDEIERRVRGLLADLGVPPCF
;
A
#
# COMPACT_ATOMS: atom_id res chain seq x y z
N MET A 1 -63.85 -14.50 21.68
CA MET A 1 -62.66 -15.09 21.06
C MET A 1 -61.57 -14.02 21.15
N SER A 2 -61.05 -13.61 22.32
CA SER A 2 -60.56 -14.35 23.50
C SER A 2 -59.34 -15.21 23.19
N GLU A 3 -58.16 -14.59 23.30
CA GLU A 3 -56.87 -15.17 23.72
C GLU A 3 -56.09 -13.99 24.35
N SER A 4 -55.97 -13.90 25.68
CA SER A 4 -55.00 -14.59 26.57
C SER A 4 -53.60 -13.97 26.45
N ALA A 5 -53.21 -13.12 27.41
CA ALA A 5 -52.33 -13.41 28.57
C ALA A 5 -50.86 -13.13 28.21
N SER A 6 -50.25 -12.04 28.68
CA SER A 6 -49.62 -11.85 30.00
C SER A 6 -48.63 -12.96 30.36
N GLU A 7 -47.34 -12.70 30.13
CA GLU A 7 -46.24 -13.36 30.83
C GLU A 7 -45.18 -12.33 31.28
N PRO A 8 -44.45 -12.61 32.37
CA PRO A 8 -43.92 -11.61 33.31
C PRO A 8 -42.40 -11.35 33.17
N VAL A 9 -41.98 -10.18 33.69
CA VAL A 9 -40.60 -9.91 34.17
C VAL A 9 -40.44 -10.48 35.60
N PRO A 10 -39.24 -10.97 35.98
CA PRO A 10 -38.43 -10.18 36.92
C PRO A 10 -36.90 -10.28 36.78
N GLU A 11 -36.25 -9.21 37.27
CA GLU A 11 -34.99 -9.06 38.05
C GLU A 11 -33.85 -10.08 37.84
N SER A 12 -32.71 -9.69 37.25
CA SER A 12 -31.55 -8.97 37.83
C SER A 12 -30.73 -9.78 38.82
N GLU A 13 -29.60 -10.31 38.38
CA GLU A 13 -28.45 -10.60 39.24
C GLU A 13 -27.15 -10.21 38.51
N SER A 14 -26.44 -9.31 39.17
CA SER A 14 -25.09 -8.85 38.89
C SER A 14 -24.09 -9.85 39.43
N GLU A 15 -23.21 -10.36 38.58
CA GLU A 15 -21.98 -11.03 39.01
C GLU A 15 -20.78 -10.23 38.48
N SER A 16 -20.16 -9.55 39.44
CA SER A 16 -18.83 -8.99 39.38
C SER A 16 -17.81 -10.10 39.58
N GLU A 17 -17.00 -10.39 38.56
CA GLU A 17 -15.73 -11.07 38.74
C GLU A 17 -14.61 -10.10 38.42
N SER A 18 -13.96 -9.66 39.49
CA SER A 18 -12.66 -9.04 39.48
C SER A 18 -11.61 -10.14 39.44
N GLU A 19 -10.84 -10.22 38.35
CA GLU A 19 -9.51 -10.82 38.41
C GLU A 19 -8.49 -9.79 37.92
N SER A 20 -7.59 -9.49 38.84
CA SER A 20 -6.41 -8.67 38.64
C SER A 20 -5.33 -9.62 38.19
N GLU A 21 -4.85 -9.52 36.95
CA GLU A 21 -3.50 -10.00 36.65
C GLU A 21 -2.74 -8.90 35.92
N SER A 22 -1.80 -8.36 36.70
CA SER A 22 -0.71 -7.55 36.23
C SER A 22 0.22 -8.46 35.42
N GLU A 23 0.00 -8.55 34.11
CA GLU A 23 1.10 -8.94 33.25
C GLU A 23 1.84 -7.68 32.81
N SER A 24 2.99 -7.51 33.44
CA SER A 24 4.15 -6.82 32.90
C SER A 24 4.49 -7.41 31.53
N SER A 25 3.74 -7.05 30.50
CA SER A 25 4.21 -7.18 29.13
C SER A 25 5.05 -5.96 28.85
N SER A 26 6.34 -6.12 29.18
CA SER A 26 7.43 -5.48 28.45
C SER A 26 6.99 -5.26 27.01
N VAL A 27 6.84 -3.99 26.60
CA VAL A 27 6.72 -3.65 25.19
C VAL A 27 8.07 -4.00 24.56
N THR A 28 8.22 -5.27 24.25
CA THR A 28 9.20 -5.77 23.31
C THR A 28 8.75 -5.23 21.97
N VAL A 29 9.43 -4.17 21.51
CA VAL A 29 9.37 -3.77 20.11
C VAL A 29 9.87 -4.98 19.31
N SER A 30 8.93 -5.77 18.78
CA SER A 30 9.24 -6.86 17.85
C SER A 30 9.78 -6.25 16.56
N GLY A 31 11.10 -6.08 16.50
CA GLY A 31 11.84 -5.67 15.29
C GLY A 31 11.91 -6.78 14.24
N SER A 32 10.75 -7.25 13.76
CA SER A 32 10.66 -8.30 12.72
C SER A 32 9.50 -8.07 11.74
N SER A 33 8.90 -6.88 11.67
CA SER A 33 7.98 -6.56 10.58
C SER A 33 8.77 -6.11 9.36
N LYS A 34 8.50 -6.73 8.21
CA LYS A 34 9.02 -6.27 6.91
C LYS A 34 8.61 -4.81 6.72
N PRO A 35 9.51 -3.91 6.28
CA PRO A 35 9.11 -2.55 5.97
C PRO A 35 8.01 -2.56 4.91
N SER A 36 7.06 -1.66 5.05
CA SER A 36 5.90 -1.57 4.16
C SER A 36 5.89 -0.25 3.38
N VAL A 37 5.71 -0.35 2.07
CA VAL A 37 5.78 0.79 1.14
C VAL A 37 4.50 0.86 0.30
N LEU A 38 3.89 2.04 0.25
CA LEU A 38 2.72 2.35 -0.57
C LEU A 38 3.07 3.36 -1.66
N PHE A 39 2.86 2.99 -2.92
CA PHE A 39 2.95 3.91 -4.05
C PHE A 39 1.58 4.44 -4.46
N VAL A 40 1.44 5.77 -4.51
CA VAL A 40 0.18 6.43 -4.86
C VAL A 40 0.35 7.29 -6.10
N CYS A 41 -0.52 7.11 -7.09
CA CYS A 41 -0.66 8.05 -8.21
C CYS A 41 -2.14 8.36 -8.47
N VAL A 42 -2.47 9.03 -9.57
CA VAL A 42 -3.88 9.33 -9.89
C VAL A 42 -4.64 8.05 -10.25
N HIS A 43 -4.23 7.38 -11.32
CA HIS A 43 -4.99 6.28 -11.92
C HIS A 43 -4.61 4.87 -11.47
N ASN A 44 -3.52 4.70 -10.73
CA ASN A 44 -2.93 3.40 -10.40
C ASN A 44 -2.81 2.42 -11.57
N ALA A 45 -2.49 2.97 -12.74
CA ALA A 45 -2.37 2.22 -13.99
C ALA A 45 -0.96 2.32 -14.62
N GLY A 46 -0.09 3.19 -14.11
CA GLY A 46 1.23 3.46 -14.71
C GLY A 46 2.33 3.54 -13.65
N ARG A 47 2.73 4.77 -13.30
CA ARG A 47 3.85 5.06 -12.38
C ARG A 47 3.84 4.23 -11.09
N SER A 48 2.74 4.25 -10.33
CA SER A 48 2.68 3.54 -9.05
C SER A 48 2.68 2.02 -9.21
N GLN A 49 2.18 1.49 -10.33
CA GLN A 49 2.22 0.06 -10.60
C GLN A 49 3.62 -0.39 -11.05
N MET A 50 4.30 0.39 -11.91
CA MET A 50 5.70 0.12 -12.28
C MET A 50 6.61 0.15 -11.05
N ALA A 51 6.43 1.14 -10.17
CA ALA A 51 7.23 1.26 -8.94
C ALA A 51 6.98 0.09 -7.98
N ALA A 52 5.71 -0.31 -7.81
CA ALA A 52 5.37 -1.47 -6.99
C ALA A 52 5.95 -2.77 -7.56
N ALA A 53 5.88 -2.97 -8.87
CA ALA A 53 6.42 -4.14 -9.54
C ALA A 53 7.95 -4.22 -9.39
N TYR A 54 8.68 -3.12 -9.60
CA TYR A 54 10.12 -3.06 -9.38
C TYR A 54 10.50 -3.33 -7.92
N LEU A 55 9.82 -2.69 -6.96
CA LEU A 55 10.17 -2.87 -5.56
C LEU A 55 9.90 -4.31 -5.10
N THR A 56 8.80 -4.91 -5.57
CA THR A 56 8.48 -6.32 -5.29
C THR A 56 9.55 -7.24 -5.86
N HIS A 57 9.93 -7.02 -7.13
CA HIS A 57 10.93 -7.82 -7.80
C HIS A 57 12.32 -7.71 -7.13
N LEU A 58 12.79 -6.49 -6.88
CA LEU A 58 14.14 -6.25 -6.34
C LEU A 58 14.27 -6.53 -4.83
N SER A 59 13.16 -6.44 -4.08
CA SER A 59 13.17 -6.76 -2.64
C SER A 59 13.09 -8.26 -2.34
N GLU A 60 12.68 -9.10 -3.30
CA GLU A 60 12.44 -10.54 -3.11
C GLU A 60 11.52 -10.83 -1.92
N GLY A 61 10.49 -10.01 -1.72
CA GLY A 61 9.53 -10.17 -0.64
C GLY A 61 10.06 -9.80 0.75
N ARG A 62 11.20 -9.09 0.83
CA ARG A 62 11.70 -8.46 2.08
C ARG A 62 10.98 -7.16 2.43
N VAL A 63 10.24 -6.59 1.48
CA VAL A 63 9.43 -5.39 1.65
C VAL A 63 7.98 -5.72 1.31
N GLU A 64 7.03 -5.27 2.12
CA GLU A 64 5.61 -5.32 1.77
C GLU A 64 5.28 -4.17 0.83
N VAL A 65 4.80 -4.47 -0.38
CA VAL A 65 4.58 -3.46 -1.41
C VAL A 65 3.10 -3.34 -1.71
N ARG A 66 2.61 -2.09 -1.74
CA ARG A 66 1.23 -1.74 -2.07
C ARG A 66 1.22 -0.63 -3.12
N SER A 67 0.18 -0.58 -3.95
CA SER A 67 -0.06 0.50 -4.88
C SER A 67 -1.52 0.93 -4.84
N ALA A 68 -1.79 2.22 -5.04
CA ALA A 68 -3.14 2.76 -5.04
C ALA A 68 -3.28 4.01 -5.92
N GLY A 69 -4.55 4.35 -6.21
CA GLY A 69 -4.96 5.46 -7.06
C GLY A 69 -6.01 6.32 -6.37
N SER A 70 -5.91 7.64 -6.52
CA SER A 70 -6.99 8.55 -6.08
C SER A 70 -8.24 8.43 -6.96
N VAL A 71 -8.05 8.18 -8.26
CA VAL A 71 -9.11 7.95 -9.25
C VAL A 71 -8.67 6.75 -10.11
N PRO A 72 -8.81 5.50 -9.64
CA PRO A 72 -8.30 4.33 -10.36
C PRO A 72 -8.89 4.20 -11.76
N ALA A 73 -8.06 3.80 -12.73
CA ALA A 73 -8.56 3.42 -14.06
C ALA A 73 -9.14 2.00 -14.05
N ASP A 74 -9.82 1.62 -15.13
CA ASP A 74 -10.39 0.27 -15.27
C ASP A 74 -9.33 -0.82 -15.44
N ALA A 75 -8.16 -0.48 -15.99
CA ALA A 75 -7.08 -1.41 -16.27
C ALA A 75 -5.70 -0.73 -16.17
N VAL A 76 -4.66 -1.56 -16.02
CA VAL A 76 -3.26 -1.12 -16.11
C VAL A 76 -2.96 -0.63 -17.53
N ASN A 77 -2.13 0.42 -17.65
CA ASN A 77 -1.74 0.99 -18.93
C ASN A 77 -0.93 -0.05 -19.74
N PRO A 78 -1.40 -0.45 -20.93
CA PRO A 78 -0.70 -1.43 -21.77
C PRO A 78 0.74 -1.02 -22.12
N ALA A 79 1.01 0.28 -22.26
CA ALA A 79 2.36 0.78 -22.51
C ALA A 79 3.29 0.59 -21.29
N ALA A 80 2.76 0.67 -20.07
CA ALA A 80 3.51 0.36 -18.86
C ALA A 80 3.78 -1.14 -18.74
N VAL A 81 2.79 -1.99 -19.04
CA VAL A 81 2.96 -3.45 -19.10
C VAL A 81 4.06 -3.81 -20.09
N ALA A 82 4.01 -3.28 -21.31
CA ALA A 82 5.00 -3.55 -22.34
C ALA A 82 6.41 -3.07 -21.93
N ALA A 83 6.52 -1.87 -21.34
CA ALA A 83 7.81 -1.35 -20.86
C ALA A 83 8.41 -2.19 -19.72
N MET A 84 7.59 -2.68 -18.79
CA MET A 84 8.05 -3.56 -17.70
C MET A 84 8.41 -4.97 -18.19
N ALA A 85 7.69 -5.48 -19.19
CA ALA A 85 8.00 -6.75 -19.82
C ALA A 85 9.39 -6.75 -20.48
N GLU A 86 9.84 -5.63 -21.06
CA GLU A 86 11.22 -5.47 -21.54
C GLU A 86 12.26 -5.60 -20.40
N ALA A 87 11.90 -5.22 -19.18
CA ALA A 87 12.72 -5.40 -17.99
C ALA A 87 12.56 -6.79 -17.32
N GLY A 88 11.80 -7.70 -17.95
CA GLY A 88 11.55 -9.05 -17.44
C GLY A 88 10.52 -9.13 -16.30
N ILE A 89 9.74 -8.07 -16.07
CA ILE A 89 8.73 -8.01 -15.02
C ILE A 89 7.35 -7.94 -15.66
N ASP A 90 6.53 -8.97 -15.42
CA ASP A 90 5.13 -8.97 -15.85
C ASP A 90 4.24 -8.34 -14.77
N MET A 91 3.45 -7.36 -15.19
CA MET A 91 2.48 -6.63 -14.36
C MET A 91 1.08 -6.64 -14.97
N SER A 92 0.82 -7.46 -16.00
CA SER A 92 -0.46 -7.46 -16.71
C SER A 92 -1.63 -7.99 -15.87
N ALA A 93 -1.32 -8.78 -14.84
CA ALA A 93 -2.31 -9.33 -13.91
C ALA A 93 -2.70 -8.33 -12.79
N GLU A 94 -1.99 -7.21 -12.67
CA GLU A 94 -2.30 -6.21 -11.65
C GLU A 94 -3.59 -5.47 -11.97
N THR A 95 -4.29 -5.07 -10.90
CA THR A 95 -5.54 -4.31 -10.99
C THR A 95 -5.37 -2.95 -10.31
N PRO A 96 -5.82 -1.85 -10.94
CA PRO A 96 -5.89 -0.57 -10.28
C PRO A 96 -6.80 -0.63 -9.04
N LYS A 97 -6.32 -0.10 -7.92
CA LYS A 97 -6.96 -0.13 -6.61
C LYS A 97 -7.15 1.28 -6.08
N THR A 98 -8.28 1.53 -5.42
CA THR A 98 -8.57 2.81 -4.77
C THR A 98 -7.70 3.02 -3.55
N LEU A 99 -7.21 4.25 -3.35
CA LEU A 99 -6.53 4.68 -2.14
C LEU A 99 -7.50 4.61 -0.96
N THR A 100 -7.18 3.78 0.02
CA THR A 100 -7.91 3.68 1.29
C THR A 100 -7.06 4.18 2.45
N VAL A 101 -7.73 4.68 3.49
CA VAL A 101 -7.07 5.09 4.74
C VAL A 101 -6.29 3.93 5.35
N ASP A 102 -6.84 2.72 5.31
CA ASP A 102 -6.20 1.53 5.86
C ASP A 102 -4.91 1.16 5.12
N ALA A 103 -4.86 1.35 3.79
CA ALA A 103 -3.63 1.13 3.02
C ALA A 103 -2.52 2.09 3.45
N VAL A 104 -2.85 3.35 3.75
CA VAL A 104 -1.89 4.33 4.26
C VAL A 104 -1.46 3.98 5.69
N ARG A 105 -2.41 3.59 6.55
CA ARG A 105 -2.12 3.17 7.93
C ARG A 105 -1.23 1.93 8.02
N ALA A 106 -1.42 0.98 7.11
CA ALA A 106 -0.64 -0.25 7.03
C ALA A 106 0.73 -0.09 6.35
N SER A 107 1.11 1.14 5.96
CA SER A 107 2.36 1.40 5.24
C SER A 107 3.28 2.33 6.04
N ASP A 108 4.57 2.01 6.14
CA ASP A 108 5.57 2.81 6.85
C ASP A 108 6.07 3.98 5.99
N VAL A 109 6.22 3.72 4.69
CA VAL A 109 6.63 4.69 3.68
C VAL A 109 5.51 4.87 2.66
N VAL A 110 5.14 6.13 2.41
CA VAL A 110 4.12 6.50 1.42
C VAL A 110 4.78 7.37 0.37
N ILE A 111 4.71 6.93 -0.89
CA ILE A 111 5.36 7.58 -2.02
C ILE A 111 4.30 8.11 -2.96
N THR A 112 4.21 9.44 -3.08
CA THR A 112 3.28 10.11 -3.97
C THR A 112 3.92 10.36 -5.33
N MET A 113 3.13 10.18 -6.39
CA MET A 113 3.57 10.32 -7.78
C MET A 113 2.53 11.12 -8.57
N GLY A 114 2.36 12.39 -8.20
CA GLY A 114 1.46 13.33 -8.89
C GLY A 114 -0.02 13.20 -8.54
N CYS A 115 -0.38 12.60 -7.40
CA CYS A 115 -1.76 12.64 -6.88
C CYS A 115 -2.08 13.89 -6.03
N GLY A 116 -1.10 14.79 -5.84
CA GLY A 116 -1.23 15.98 -4.99
C GLY A 116 -1.55 15.63 -3.53
N ASP A 117 -2.27 16.53 -2.84
CA ASP A 117 -2.61 16.46 -1.41
C ASP A 117 -3.77 15.51 -1.10
N THR A 118 -4.12 14.59 -2.02
CA THR A 118 -5.23 13.65 -1.84
C THR A 118 -4.91 12.56 -0.80
N CYS A 119 -3.65 12.45 -0.37
CA CYS A 119 -3.22 11.45 0.61
C CYS A 119 -3.44 11.93 2.05
N PRO A 120 -4.20 11.18 2.88
CA PRO A 120 -4.30 11.50 4.31
C PRO A 120 -2.92 11.33 4.99
N VAL A 121 -2.51 12.34 5.75
CA VAL A 121 -1.23 12.36 6.45
C VAL A 121 -1.41 11.79 7.85
N PHE A 122 -0.59 10.80 8.20
CA PHE A 122 -0.54 10.18 9.53
C PHE A 122 0.82 10.46 10.18
N PRO A 123 0.86 10.76 11.48
CA PRO A 123 2.11 10.93 12.20
C PRO A 123 2.90 9.60 12.26
N GLY A 124 4.23 9.69 12.28
CA GLY A 124 5.12 8.53 12.41
C GLY A 124 5.37 7.74 11.12
N LYS A 125 4.99 8.29 9.95
CA LYS A 125 5.24 7.70 8.63
C LYS A 125 6.16 8.59 7.80
N THR A 126 6.91 7.97 6.90
CA THR A 126 7.77 8.70 5.95
C THR A 126 6.98 8.95 4.66
N TYR A 127 6.88 10.21 4.26
CA TYR A 127 6.25 10.62 3.01
C TYR A 127 7.32 11.10 2.03
N LEU A 128 7.34 10.53 0.83
CA LEU A 128 8.23 10.94 -0.25
C LEU A 128 7.40 11.37 -1.45
N ASP A 129 7.73 12.50 -2.06
CA ASP A 129 7.12 12.89 -3.34
C ASP A 129 8.10 12.64 -4.48
N TRP A 130 7.67 11.83 -5.43
CA TRP A 130 8.41 11.49 -6.63
C TRP A 130 7.79 12.22 -7.82
N SER A 131 8.33 13.39 -8.12
CA SER A 131 7.98 14.10 -9.36
C SER A 131 8.47 13.30 -10.56
N LEU A 132 7.52 12.78 -11.34
CA LEU A 132 7.73 11.97 -12.54
C LEU A 132 6.75 12.45 -13.62
N ASP A 133 7.22 12.48 -14.86
CA ASP A 133 6.36 12.80 -16.01
C ASP A 133 5.18 11.82 -16.11
N ASP A 134 4.04 12.30 -16.61
CA ASP A 134 2.85 11.46 -16.75
C ASP A 134 2.92 10.61 -18.04
N PRO A 135 2.91 9.27 -17.95
CA PRO A 135 2.90 8.40 -19.12
C PRO A 135 1.50 8.25 -19.76
N ALA A 136 0.46 8.86 -19.18
CA ALA A 136 -0.92 8.67 -19.65
C ALA A 136 -1.10 9.09 -21.12
N GLY A 137 -1.69 8.20 -21.92
CA GLY A 137 -1.95 8.44 -23.35
C GLY A 137 -0.70 8.48 -24.24
N ARG A 138 0.49 8.18 -23.69
CA ARG A 138 1.74 8.13 -24.46
C ARG A 138 2.11 6.70 -24.82
N GLY A 139 2.84 6.56 -25.93
CA GLY A 139 3.37 5.27 -26.37
C GLY A 139 4.54 4.78 -25.50
N ILE A 140 4.94 3.52 -25.70
CA ILE A 140 5.99 2.84 -24.94
C ILE A 140 7.31 3.64 -24.89
N ASP A 141 7.68 4.34 -25.96
CA ASP A 141 8.93 5.11 -26.03
C ASP A 141 9.00 6.24 -24.99
N ALA A 142 7.85 6.83 -24.64
CA ALA A 142 7.77 7.84 -23.59
C ALA A 142 7.70 7.22 -22.18
N VAL A 143 7.30 5.95 -22.07
CA VAL A 143 7.21 5.21 -20.80
C VAL A 143 8.57 4.68 -20.38
N ARG A 144 9.44 4.26 -21.33
CA ARG A 144 10.80 3.77 -21.04
C ARG A 144 11.63 4.71 -20.14
N PRO A 145 11.78 6.02 -20.41
CA PRO A 145 12.56 6.89 -19.51
C PRO A 145 11.94 7.02 -18.12
N ILE A 146 10.60 6.96 -18.02
CA ILE A 146 9.89 6.98 -16.73
C ILE A 146 10.13 5.68 -15.97
N ARG A 147 10.10 4.53 -16.66
CA ARG A 147 10.43 3.22 -16.11
C ARG A 147 11.84 3.22 -15.53
N ASP A 148 12.83 3.66 -16.31
CA ASP A 148 14.24 3.65 -15.90
C ASP A 148 14.49 4.59 -14.71
N GLU A 149 13.85 5.75 -14.68
CA GLU A 149 13.91 6.66 -13.53
C GLU A 149 13.22 6.07 -12.29
N ILE A 150 12.10 5.38 -12.45
CA ILE A 150 11.44 4.66 -11.34
C ILE A 150 12.37 3.59 -10.79
N GLU A 151 13.00 2.79 -11.65
CA GLU A 151 13.95 1.75 -11.23
C GLU A 151 15.08 2.35 -10.39
N ARG A 152 15.69 3.45 -10.88
CA ARG A 152 16.77 4.15 -10.16
C ARG A 152 16.32 4.60 -8.77
N ARG A 153 15.11 5.16 -8.65
CA ARG A 153 14.56 5.61 -7.36
C ARG A 153 14.22 4.44 -6.44
N VAL A 154 13.67 3.35 -6.97
CA VAL A 154 13.39 2.12 -6.20
C VAL A 154 14.67 1.50 -5.65
N ARG A 155 15.76 1.47 -6.44
CA ARG A 155 17.07 1.01 -5.94
C ARG A 155 17.61 1.88 -4.81
N GLY A 156 17.45 3.21 -4.92
CA GLY A 156 17.77 4.14 -3.84
C GLY A 156 16.94 3.87 -2.58
N LEU A 157 15.62 3.70 -2.74
CA LEU A 157 14.72 3.39 -1.63
C LEU A 157 15.11 2.08 -0.93
N LEU A 158 15.47 1.03 -1.66
CA LEU A 158 15.93 -0.22 -1.08
C LEU A 158 17.20 -0.03 -0.24
N ALA A 159 18.15 0.77 -0.72
CA ALA A 159 19.35 1.12 0.03
C ALA A 159 19.01 1.88 1.32
N ASP A 160 18.09 2.85 1.25
CA ASP A 160 17.63 3.62 2.42
C ASP A 160 16.90 2.73 3.45
N LEU A 161 16.17 1.71 2.98
CA LEU A 161 15.52 0.70 3.82
C LEU A 161 16.51 -0.34 4.38
N GLY A 162 17.79 -0.28 4.03
CA GLY A 162 18.80 -1.26 4.44
C GLY A 162 18.60 -2.65 3.82
N VAL A 163 17.81 -2.74 2.74
CA VAL A 163 17.55 -3.99 2.01
C VAL A 163 18.48 -4.03 0.80
N PRO A 164 19.53 -4.87 0.78
CA PRO A 164 20.44 -4.92 -0.36
C PRO A 164 19.67 -5.42 -1.59
N PRO A 165 19.70 -4.70 -2.73
CA PRO A 165 19.05 -5.18 -3.95
C PRO A 165 19.70 -6.51 -4.36
N CYS A 166 18.88 -7.49 -4.75
CA CYS A 166 19.43 -8.69 -5.39
C CYS A 166 19.93 -8.31 -6.79
N PHE A 167 21.13 -8.78 -7.14
CA PHE A 167 21.82 -8.51 -8.40
C PHE A 167 21.78 -9.73 -9.30
#